data_AF-A0A0R3T2N1-F1
#
_entry.id   AF-A0A0R3T2N1-F1
#
_cell.length_a   1.000
_cell.length_b   1.000
_cell.length_c   1.000
_cell.angle_alpha   90.00
_cell.angle_beta   90.00
_cell.angle_gamma   90.00
#
_symmetry.space_group_name_H-M   'P 1'
#
loop_
_entity.id
_entity.type
_entity.pdbx_description
1 polymer ?
#
loop_
_entity_poly.entity_id
_entity_poly.type
_entity_poly.pdbx_seq_one_letter_code
_entity_poly.pdbx_strand_id
1 'polypeptide(L)' 'MNPESVLRAGKLFQTQYGGDGVDFIDQLNYQYTGGLMVIFIAIIGVRQYVELHDVEIGD' A
#
# COMPACT_ATOMS: atom_id res chain seq x y z
N MET A 1 3.92 -20.46 -0.67
CA MET A 1 2.84 -19.46 -0.85
C MET A 1 1.81 -20.05 -1.79
N ASN A 2 0.51 -20.00 -1.45
CA ASN A 2 -0.55 -20.54 -2.29
C ASN A 2 -0.88 -19.54 -3.42
N PRO A 3 -0.75 -19.90 -4.70
CA PRO A 3 -0.96 -18.99 -5.82
C PRO A 3 -2.38 -18.37 -5.85
N GLU A 4 -3.40 -19.08 -5.37
CA GLU A 4 -4.75 -18.54 -5.25
C GLU A 4 -4.84 -17.37 -4.25
N SER A 5 -4.11 -17.46 -3.14
CA SER A 5 -4.08 -16.40 -2.12
C SER A 5 -3.40 -15.14 -2.63
N VAL A 6 -2.36 -15.28 -3.44
CA VAL A 6 -1.64 -14.17 -4.07
C VAL A 6 -2.51 -13.49 -5.12
N LEU A 7 -3.19 -14.28 -5.97
CA LEU A 7 -4.13 -13.77 -6.97
C LEU A 7 -5.34 -13.06 -6.33
N ARG A 8 -5.87 -13.63 -5.25
CA ARG A 8 -7.02 -13.07 -4.53
C ARG A 8 -6.64 -11.81 -3.75
N ALA A 9 -5.44 -11.77 -3.16
CA ALA A 9 -4.89 -10.55 -2.58
C ALA A 9 -4.72 -9.46 -3.64
N GLY A 10 -4.15 -9.78 -4.81
CA GLY A 10 -4.02 -8.85 -5.94
C GLY A 10 -5.37 -8.30 -6.42
N LYS A 11 -6.41 -9.14 -6.46
CA LYS A 11 -7.79 -8.70 -6.78
C LYS A 11 -8.42 -7.84 -5.68
N LEU A 12 -8.04 -8.00 -4.42
CA LEU A 12 -8.55 -7.18 -3.32
C LEU A 12 -7.99 -5.76 -3.34
N PHE A 13 -6.77 -5.59 -3.83
CA PHE A 13 -6.13 -4.29 -4.06
C PHE A 13 -6.48 -3.68 -5.44
N GLN A 14 -7.12 -4.45 -6.32
CA GLN A 14 -7.79 -3.92 -7.50
C GLN A 14 -9.12 -3.26 -7.07
N THR A 15 -9.07 -1.98 -6.72
CA THR A 15 -10.26 -1.11 -6.76
C THR A 15 -10.97 -1.31 -8.11
N GLN A 16 -12.30 -1.38 -8.15
CA GLN A 16 -13.02 -1.48 -9.43
C GLN A 16 -12.70 -0.25 -10.30
N TYR A 17 -11.83 -0.42 -11.29
CA TYR A 17 -11.50 0.60 -12.27
C TYR A 17 -12.57 0.60 -13.38
N GLY A 18 -13.21 1.75 -13.58
CA GLY A 18 -13.99 2.04 -14.79
C GLY A 18 -15.48 1.69 -14.66
N GLY A 19 -16.28 2.73 -14.43
CA GLY A 19 -17.67 2.79 -14.90
C GLY A 19 -17.75 3.77 -16.07
N ASP A 20 -18.71 3.60 -16.97
CA ASP A 20 -19.00 4.54 -18.06
C ASP A 20 -19.21 5.96 -17.48
N GLY A 21 -18.20 6.84 -17.62
CA GLY A 21 -18.29 8.25 -17.22
C GLY A 21 -17.42 8.72 -16.05
N VAL A 22 -16.51 7.90 -15.49
CA VAL A 22 -15.54 8.39 -14.49
C VAL A 22 -14.27 8.85 -15.21
N ASP A 23 -13.95 10.15 -15.11
CA ASP A 23 -12.79 10.73 -15.78
C ASP A 23 -11.48 10.09 -15.28
N PHE A 24 -10.66 9.64 -16.22
CA PHE A 24 -9.36 8.99 -15.98
C PHE A 24 -8.48 9.74 -14.96
N ILE A 25 -8.60 11.06 -14.91
CA ILE A 25 -7.84 11.94 -14.02
C ILE A 25 -8.22 11.76 -12.55
N ASP A 26 -9.52 11.63 -12.25
CA ASP A 26 -9.99 11.44 -10.87
C ASP A 26 -9.56 10.08 -10.33
N GLN A 27 -9.59 9.08 -11.21
CA GLN A 27 -9.14 7.72 -10.93
C GLN A 27 -7.62 7.64 -10.73
N LEU A 28 -6.85 8.31 -11.59
CA LEU A 28 -5.39 8.39 -11.45
C LEU A 28 -5.01 9.08 -10.14
N ASN A 29 -5.69 10.17 -9.79
CA ASN A 29 -5.41 10.92 -8.58
C ASN A 29 -5.74 10.10 -7.31
N TYR A 30 -6.87 9.38 -7.31
CA TYR A 30 -7.24 8.52 -6.19
C TYR A 30 -6.27 7.35 -6.00
N GLN A 31 -5.87 6.69 -7.09
CA GLN A 31 -4.88 5.61 -7.04
C GLN A 31 -3.50 6.11 -6.59
N TYR A 32 -3.07 7.25 -7.13
CA TYR A 32 -1.77 7.84 -6.82
C TYR A 32 -1.70 8.29 -5.36
N THR A 33 -2.72 9.01 -4.88
CA THR A 33 -2.80 9.46 -3.48
C THR A 33 -2.90 8.29 -2.51
N GLY A 34 -3.73 7.28 -2.82
CA GLY A 34 -3.82 6.06 -2.01
C GLY A 34 -2.50 5.28 -1.97
N GLY A 35 -1.82 5.15 -3.12
CA GLY A 35 -0.51 4.51 -3.22
C GLY A 35 0.56 5.26 -2.41
N LEU A 36 0.59 6.59 -2.48
CA LEU A 36 1.49 7.41 -1.69
C LEU A 36 1.25 7.25 -0.18
N MET A 37 0.00 7.16 0.27
CA MET A 37 -0.32 6.91 1.69
C MET A 37 0.22 5.56 2.18
N VAL A 38 0.04 4.51 1.39
CA VAL A 38 0.58 3.17 1.74
C VAL A 38 2.11 3.21 1.84
N ILE A 39 2.78 3.86 0.90
CA ILE A 39 4.25 4.04 0.92
C ILE A 39 4.66 4.84 2.15
N PHE A 40 3.95 5.92 2.48
CA PHE A 40 4.26 6.77 3.63
C PHE A 40 4.16 6.02 4.96
N ILE A 41 3.10 5.23 5.13
CA ILE A 41 2.90 4.37 6.31
C ILE A 41 4.00 3.31 6.38
N ALA A 42 4.36 2.68 5.26
CA ALA A 42 5.42 1.68 5.23
C ALA A 42 6.78 2.27 5.63
N ILE A 43 7.13 3.47 5.13
CA ILE A 43 8.38 4.17 5.49
C ILE A 43 8.41 4.49 6.99
N ILE A 44 7.32 5.03 7.54
CA ILE A 44 7.23 5.32 8.97
C ILE A 44 7.36 4.04 9.79
N GLY A 45 6.67 2.96 9.39
CA GLY A 45 6.73 1.68 10.08
C GLY A 45 8.14 1.07 10.07
N VAL A 46 8.86 1.13 8.94
CA VAL A 46 10.26 0.69 8.86
C VAL A 46 11.15 1.52 9.77
N ARG A 47 10.96 2.85 9.79
CA ARG A 47 11.73 3.73 10.67
C ARG A 47 11.47 3.40 12.14
N GLN A 48 10.21 3.21 12.53
CA GLN A 48 9.84 2.82 13.90
C GLN A 48 10.41 1.45 14.28
N TYR A 49 10.43 0.50 13.35
CA TYR A 49 11.01 -0.83 13.57
C TYR A 49 12.52 -0.76 13.82
N VAL A 50 13.25 0.00 13.00
CA VAL A 50 14.71 0.18 13.16
C VAL A 50 15.01 0.90 14.46
N GLU A 51 14.28 1.98 14.78
CA GLU A 51 14.48 2.73 16.03
C GLU A 51 14.16 1.89 17.28
N LEU A 52 13.14 1.03 17.25
CA LEU A 52 12.85 0.09 18.35
C LEU A 52 13.93 -0.99 18.48
N HIS A 53 14.42 -1.52 17.37
CA HIS A 53 15.43 -2.59 17.36
C HIS A 53 16.82 -2.08 17.77
N ASP A 54 17.18 -0.84 17.42
CA ASP A 54 18.44 -0.22 17.87
C ASP A 54 18.42 0.10 19.37
N VAL A 55 17.25 0.32 19.98
CA VAL A 55 17.10 0.48 21.44
C VAL A 55 17.31 -0.83 22.19
N GLU A 56 17.01 -1.98 21.59
CA GLU A 56 17.12 -3.30 22.25
C GLU A 56 18.54 -3.88 22.21
N ILE A 57 19.41 -3.43 21.29
CA ILE A 57 20.81 -3.86 21.16
C ILE A 57 21.79 -2.88 21.85
N GLY A 58 21.29 -1.74 22.31
CA GLY A 58 22.06 -0.72 23.03
C GLY A 58 22.14 -0.95 24.54
N ASP A 59 22.48 -2.16 24.99
CA ASP A 59 22.94 -2.48 26.36
C ASP A 59 24.17 -3.41 26.31
#